data_AF-A0A7V4PBX0-F1
#
_entry.id   AF-A0A7V4PBX0-F1
#
_cell.length_a   1.000
_cell.length_b   1.000
_cell.length_c   1.000
_cell.angle_alpha   90.00
_cell.angle_beta   90.00
_cell.angle_gamma   90.00
#
_symmetry.space_group_name_H-M   'P 1'
#
loop_
_entity.id
_entity.type
_entity.pdbx_description
1 polymer ?
#
loop_
_entity_poly.entity_id
_entity_poly.type
_entity_poly.pdbx_seq_one_letter_code
_entity_poly.pdbx_strand_id
1 'polypeptide(L)'
;MIGKVRVIQGIRPGVVAFSLGHGHWSYGASDVTIDGQVVKADPRRAAGLHGNAAMRIDPVTRNTTLCDLFGGSAVFYDSRVKLVKV
;
A
#
# COMPACT_ATOMS: atom_id res chain seq x y z
N MET A 1 2.48 -4.87 7.49
CA MET A 1 3.25 -4.85 6.21
C MET A 1 4.74 -4.86 6.52
N ILE A 2 5.56 -5.49 5.67
CA ILE A 2 7.02 -5.58 5.81
C ILE A 2 7.64 -5.13 4.48
N GLY A 3 8.78 -4.43 4.52
CA GLY A 3 9.46 -3.97 3.32
C GLY A 3 10.91 -3.55 3.57
N LYS A 4 11.65 -3.31 2.48
CA LYS A 4 13.04 -2.85 2.55
C LYS A 4 13.08 -1.33 2.71
N VAL A 5 13.85 -0.86 3.68
CA VAL A 5 14.10 0.58 3.88
C VAL A 5 15.29 1.01 3.03
N ARG A 6 15.14 2.11 2.28
CA ARG A 6 16.24 2.78 1.59
C ARG A 6 16.44 4.16 2.20
N VAL A 7 17.59 4.38 2.84
CA VAL A 7 17.94 5.68 3.42
C VAL A 7 18.64 6.51 2.35
N ILE A 8 18.09 7.68 2.06
CA ILE A 8 18.63 8.63 1.07
C ILE A 8 18.52 10.06 1.59
N GLN A 9 19.37 10.94 1.05
CA GLN A 9 19.15 12.39 1.14
C GLN A 9 17.98 12.80 0.25
N GLY A 10 17.34 13.94 0.56
CA GLY A 10 16.22 14.49 -0.23
C GLY A 10 14.82 14.13 0.27
N ILE A 11 14.71 13.34 1.35
CA ILE A 11 13.45 13.15 2.08
C ILE A 11 13.46 14.04 3.32
N ARG A 12 12.37 14.77 3.57
CA ARG A 12 12.23 15.61 4.77
C ARG A 12 12.45 14.76 6.03
N PRO A 13 13.25 15.22 7.01
CA PRO A 13 13.41 14.51 8.28
C PRO A 13 12.07 14.22 8.96
N GLY A 14 11.92 13.00 9.48
CA GLY A 14 10.69 12.52 10.11
C GLY A 14 9.61 12.02 9.14
N VAL A 15 9.85 12.08 7.82
CA VAL A 15 8.91 11.60 6.80
C VAL A 15 9.40 10.29 6.19
N VAL A 16 8.47 9.37 5.95
CA VAL A 16 8.69 8.15 5.15
C VAL A 16 7.96 8.33 3.83
N ALA A 17 8.71 8.23 2.72
CA ALA A 17 8.14 8.20 1.39
C ALA A 17 8.09 6.76 0.85
N PHE A 18 7.09 6.46 0.03
CA PHE A 18 6.98 5.18 -0.67
C PHE A 18 6.38 5.43 -2.06
N SER A 19 6.65 4.51 -3.00
CA SER A 19 6.03 4.52 -4.33
C SER A 19 4.79 3.62 -4.31
N LEU A 20 3.63 4.19 -4.66
CA LEU A 20 2.39 3.43 -4.82
C LEU A 20 2.39 2.66 -6.16
N GLY A 21 1.78 1.47 -6.18
CA GLY A 21 1.72 0.60 -7.35
C GLY A 21 2.54 -0.70 -7.24
N HIS A 22 3.01 -1.04 -6.03
CA HIS A 22 3.75 -2.26 -5.74
C HIS A 22 3.02 -3.12 -4.71
N GLY A 23 3.51 -4.35 -4.48
CA GLY A 23 2.99 -5.25 -3.46
C GLY A 23 1.59 -5.77 -3.77
N HIS A 24 1.30 -6.07 -5.04
CA HIS A 24 0.00 -6.63 -5.40
C HIS A 24 -0.13 -8.05 -4.84
N TRP A 25 -1.31 -8.37 -4.34
CA TRP A 25 -1.69 -9.73 -3.91
C TRP A 25 -2.57 -10.44 -4.96
N SER A 26 -3.00 -9.70 -5.97
CA SER A 26 -3.78 -10.15 -7.13
C SER A 26 -3.26 -9.42 -8.38
N TYR A 27 -4.10 -9.17 -9.39
CA TYR A 27 -3.71 -8.42 -10.60
C TYR A 27 -2.54 -9.08 -11.36
N GLY A 28 -2.53 -10.41 -11.38
CA GLY A 28 -1.46 -11.24 -11.93
C GLY A 28 -0.31 -11.54 -10.96
N ALA A 29 -0.39 -11.11 -9.69
CA ALA A 29 0.57 -11.50 -8.64
C ALA A 29 0.28 -12.87 -8.00
N SER A 30 -0.91 -13.42 -8.24
CA SER A 30 -1.37 -14.73 -7.78
C SER A 30 -1.93 -15.53 -8.95
N ASP A 31 -1.82 -16.86 -8.88
CA ASP A 31 -2.49 -17.73 -9.85
C ASP A 31 -4.00 -17.49 -9.77
N VAL A 32 -4.67 -17.48 -10.93
CA VAL A 32 -6.13 -17.38 -11.00
C VAL A 32 -6.66 -18.46 -11.94
N THR A 33 -7.80 -19.06 -11.59
CA THR A 33 -8.46 -20.06 -12.42
C THR A 33 -9.62 -19.43 -13.16
N ILE A 34 -9.64 -19.55 -14.49
CA ILE A 34 -10.70 -19.05 -15.37
C ILE A 34 -11.15 -20.25 -16.22
N ASP A 35 -12.43 -20.61 -16.14
CA ASP A 35 -13.02 -21.73 -16.88
C ASP A 35 -12.23 -23.05 -16.75
N GLY A 36 -11.76 -23.34 -15.54
CA GLY A 36 -10.96 -24.53 -15.24
C GLY A 36 -9.49 -24.46 -15.69
N GLN A 37 -9.08 -23.38 -16.35
CA GLN A 37 -7.69 -23.15 -16.75
C GLN A 37 -6.96 -22.25 -15.75
N VAL A 38 -5.74 -22.64 -15.37
CA VAL A 38 -4.91 -21.84 -14.46
C VAL A 38 -4.09 -20.83 -15.26
N VAL A 39 -4.38 -19.55 -15.06
CA VAL A 39 -3.52 -18.44 -15.49
C VAL A 39 -2.46 -18.21 -14.42
N LYS A 40 -1.20 -18.43 -14.78
CA LYS A 40 -0.07 -18.35 -13.84
C LYS A 40 0.27 -16.92 -13.46
N ALA A 41 0.65 -16.74 -12.20
CA ALA A 41 1.15 -15.49 -11.67
C ALA A 41 2.46 -15.05 -12.33
N ASP A 42 2.68 -13.74 -12.36
CA ASP A 42 3.98 -13.11 -12.49
C ASP A 42 4.45 -12.66 -11.09
N PRO A 43 5.40 -13.38 -10.45
CA PRO A 43 5.88 -13.06 -9.11
C PRO A 43 6.44 -11.65 -8.96
N ARG A 44 6.88 -11.01 -10.05
CA ARG A 44 7.39 -9.63 -10.01
C ARG A 44 6.31 -8.64 -9.60
N ARG A 45 5.04 -8.93 -9.87
CA ARG A 45 3.90 -8.08 -9.50
C ARG A 45 3.61 -8.09 -8.00
N ALA A 46 4.00 -9.18 -7.32
CA ALA A 46 3.92 -9.28 -5.87
C ALA A 46 5.05 -8.53 -5.14
N ALA A 47 6.11 -8.13 -5.87
CA ALA A 47 7.28 -7.54 -5.26
C ALA A 47 6.99 -6.15 -4.66
N GLY A 48 7.77 -5.79 -3.64
CA GLY A 48 7.64 -4.52 -2.94
C GLY A 48 6.61 -4.58 -1.81
N LEU A 49 5.89 -3.48 -1.60
CA LEU A 49 4.88 -3.35 -0.56
C LEU A 49 3.74 -2.47 -1.05
N HIS A 50 2.54 -2.71 -0.53
CA HIS A 50 1.38 -1.87 -0.80
C HIS A 50 1.15 -0.89 0.36
N GLY A 51 1.41 0.41 0.12
CA GLY A 51 1.42 1.43 1.17
C GLY A 51 0.08 1.66 1.87
N ASN A 52 -1.06 1.42 1.18
CA ASN A 52 -2.38 1.65 1.75
C ASN A 52 -2.65 0.85 3.03
N ALA A 53 -1.98 -0.30 3.22
CA ALA A 53 -2.11 -1.11 4.42
C ALA A 53 -1.58 -0.43 5.70
N ALA A 54 -0.76 0.61 5.59
CA ALA A 54 -0.29 1.41 6.73
C ALA A 54 -1.01 2.77 6.87
N MET A 55 -1.93 3.09 5.97
CA MET A 55 -2.61 4.37 6.00
C MET A 55 -3.70 4.40 7.08
N ARG A 56 -3.99 5.60 7.58
CA ARG A 56 -4.96 5.80 8.65
C ARG A 56 -6.37 5.42 8.17
N ILE A 57 -7.02 4.56 8.95
CA ILE A 57 -8.44 4.24 8.78
C ILE A 57 -9.29 5.34 9.43
N ASP A 58 -10.39 5.69 8.77
CA ASP A 58 -11.39 6.60 9.33
C ASP A 58 -12.07 5.96 10.55
N PRO A 59 -12.10 6.64 11.72
CA PRO A 59 -12.65 6.07 12.95
C PRO A 59 -14.18 5.85 12.90
N VAL A 60 -14.89 6.53 12.00
CA VAL A 60 -16.36 6.45 11.87
C VAL A 60 -16.74 5.31 10.92
N THR A 61 -16.20 5.28 9.71
CA THR A 61 -16.54 4.26 8.69
C THR A 61 -15.77 2.95 8.88
N ARG A 62 -14.59 2.99 9.52
CA ARG A 62 -13.77 1.85 9.98
C ARG A 62 -13.19 0.92 8.91
N ASN A 63 -13.51 1.14 7.63
CA ASN A 63 -12.99 0.34 6.52
C ASN A 63 -12.46 1.17 5.35
N THR A 64 -12.60 2.50 5.41
CA THR A 64 -12.07 3.42 4.41
C THR A 64 -11.03 4.35 5.03
N THR A 65 -10.32 5.08 4.18
CA THR A 65 -9.53 6.22 4.63
C THR A 65 -10.43 7.40 5.02
N LEU A 66 -9.83 8.43 5.63
CA LEU A 66 -10.49 9.70 5.91
C LEU A 66 -11.03 10.34 4.61
N CYS A 67 -12.20 10.97 4.69
CA CYS A 67 -12.80 11.68 3.56
C CYS A 67 -12.71 13.19 3.76
N ASP A 68 -12.37 13.92 2.70
CA ASP A 68 -12.63 15.36 2.65
C ASP A 68 -14.13 15.60 2.48
N LEU A 69 -14.77 16.19 3.50
CA LEU A 69 -16.21 16.38 3.54
C LEU A 69 -16.73 17.37 2.48
N PHE A 70 -15.88 18.27 1.98
CA PHE A 70 -16.30 19.25 0.98
C PHE A 70 -16.01 18.76 -0.44
N GLY A 71 -14.79 18.28 -0.70
CA GLY A 71 -14.36 17.82 -2.02
C GLY A 71 -14.66 16.35 -2.34
N GLY A 72 -15.06 15.54 -1.36
CA GLY A 72 -15.37 14.12 -1.53
C GLY A 72 -14.14 13.24 -1.82
N SER A 73 -12.93 13.73 -1.57
CA SER A 73 -11.68 13.03 -1.88
C SER A 73 -11.25 12.07 -0.77
N ALA A 74 -10.50 11.03 -1.15
CA ALA A 74 -9.85 10.12 -0.22
C ALA A 74 -8.55 10.73 0.33
N VAL A 75 -8.47 10.94 1.64
CA VAL A 75 -7.33 11.56 2.31
C VAL A 75 -6.40 10.48 2.83
N PHE A 76 -5.27 10.28 2.14
CA PHE A 76 -4.23 9.32 2.53
C PHE A 76 -2.97 9.99 3.09
N TYR A 77 -2.78 11.26 2.77
CA TYR A 77 -1.62 12.06 3.18
C TYR A 77 -1.66 12.30 4.71
N ASP A 78 -0.49 12.42 5.33
CA ASP A 78 -0.29 12.61 6.78
C ASP A 78 -0.61 11.44 7.73
N SER A 79 -0.74 10.22 7.19
CA SER A 79 -0.78 9.01 8.03
C SER A 79 0.50 8.88 8.85
N ARG A 80 0.39 8.92 10.19
CA ARG A 80 1.53 8.69 11.10
C ARG A 80 1.87 7.21 11.14
N VAL A 81 3.13 6.89 10.90
CA VAL A 81 3.63 5.51 10.90
C VAL A 81 4.80 5.37 11.87
N LYS A 82 5.00 4.16 12.39
CA LYS A 82 6.19 3.77 13.16
C LYS A 82 6.94 2.69 12.40
N LEU A 83 8.21 2.93 12.11
CA LEU A 83 9.09 1.91 11.54
C LEU A 83 9.69 1.06 12.68
N VAL A 84 9.62 -0.25 12.53
CA VAL A 84 10.22 -1.22 13.44
C VAL A 84 11.06 -2.16 12.60
N LYS A 85 12.32 -2.36 13.01
CA LYS A 85 13.19 -3.34 12.37
C LYS A 85 12.67 -4.75 12.68
N VAL A 86 12.60 -5.59 11.66
CA VAL A 86 12.27 -7.02 11.73
C VAL A 86 13.50 -7.88 11.52
#